data_AF-X1CMV2-F1
#
_entry.id   AF-X1CMV2-F1
#
_cell.length_a   1.000
_cell.length_b   1.000
_cell.length_c   1.000
_cell.angle_alpha   90.00
_cell.angle_beta   90.00
_cell.angle_gamma   90.00
#
_symmetry.space_group_name_H-M   'P 1'
#
loop_
_entity.id
_entity.type
_entity.pdbx_description
1 polymer ?
#
loop_
_entity_poly.entity_id
_entity_poly.type
_entity_poly.pdbx_seq_one_letter_code
_entity_poly.pdbx_strand_id
1 'polypeptide(L)'
;LLRQKQIGRIKLGQLFSLPEPEFRKLIKELENDSLFKELVSKWKVVGYRKFSGIRAPLTVELKDGLIVSSDTFDLQSLLYQNPKIVPLLQKIGQLIGEDRFNKLLHGGISVRQIERECRLTPKQTV
;
A
#
# COMPACT_ATOMS: atom_id res chain seq x y z
N LEU A 1 11.71 15.29 39.43
CA LEU A 1 12.44 14.42 38.47
C LEU A 1 12.23 12.92 38.75
N LEU A 2 12.60 12.37 39.92
CA LEU A 2 12.43 10.92 40.20
C LEU A 2 10.98 10.40 40.07
N ARG A 3 10.02 11.13 40.64
CA ARG A 3 8.59 10.76 40.60
C ARG A 3 8.03 10.72 39.18
N GLN A 4 8.38 11.70 38.34
CA GLN A 4 7.98 11.72 36.93
C GLN A 4 8.58 10.55 36.14
N LYS A 5 9.84 10.19 36.43
CA LYS A 5 10.50 9.03 35.81
C LYS A 5 9.80 7.71 36.18
N GLN A 6 9.36 7.56 37.44
CA GLN A 6 8.58 6.40 37.88
C GLN A 6 7.21 6.35 37.21
N ILE A 7 6.48 7.46 37.17
CA ILE A 7 5.19 7.55 36.47
C ILE A 7 5.35 7.17 34.98
N GLY A 8 6.40 7.66 34.32
CA GLY A 8 6.71 7.29 32.95
C GLY A 8 6.92 5.78 32.76
N ARG A 9 7.67 5.14 33.66
CA ARG A 9 7.88 3.68 33.64
C ARG A 9 6.60 2.88 33.85
N ILE A 10 5.74 3.32 34.77
CA ILE A 10 4.44 2.68 35.03
C ILE A 10 3.54 2.78 33.79
N LYS A 11 3.44 3.98 33.19
CA LYS A 11 2.65 4.19 31.97
C LYS A 11 3.16 3.36 30.79
N LEU A 12 4.48 3.22 30.64
CA LEU A 12 5.08 2.34 29.62
C LEU A 12 4.76 0.87 29.89
N GLY A 13 4.84 0.42 31.14
CA GLY A 13 4.45 -0.94 31.50
C GLY A 13 3.00 -1.23 31.15
N GLN A 14 2.09 -0.31 31.49
CA GLN A 14 0.67 -0.40 31.12
C GLN A 14 0.47 -0.45 29.61
N LEU A 15 1.20 0.38 28.85
CA LEU A 15 1.15 0.39 27.39
C LEU A 15 1.55 -0.96 26.79
N PHE A 16 2.62 -1.58 27.30
CA PHE A 16 3.08 -2.89 26.83
C PHE A 16 2.19 -4.06 27.29
N SER A 17 1.33 -3.86 28.29
CA SER A 17 0.35 -4.85 28.73
C SER A 17 -0.96 -4.82 27.93
N LEU A 18 -1.13 -3.85 27.01
CA LEU A 18 -2.34 -3.77 26.20
C LEU A 18 -2.43 -4.91 25.16
N PRO A 19 -3.62 -5.47 24.91
CA PRO A 19 -3.86 -6.33 23.76
C PRO A 19 -3.58 -5.60 22.44
N GLU A 20 -3.09 -6.33 21.43
CA GLU A 20 -2.74 -5.78 20.11
C GLU A 20 -3.83 -4.88 19.47
N PRO A 21 -5.15 -5.24 19.50
CA PRO A 21 -6.19 -4.38 18.94
C PRO A 21 -6.32 -3.03 19.66
N GLU A 22 -6.20 -3.03 20.98
CA GLU A 22 -6.30 -1.82 21.81
C GLU A 22 -5.07 -0.95 21.65
N PHE A 23 -3.89 -1.57 21.63
CA PHE A 23 -2.63 -0.88 21.34
C PHE A 23 -2.70 -0.20 19.98
N ARG A 24 -3.13 -0.91 18.93
CA ARG A 24 -3.28 -0.36 17.57
C ARG A 24 -4.25 0.83 17.52
N LYS A 25 -5.40 0.72 18.20
CA LYS A 25 -6.38 1.81 18.27
C LYS A 25 -5.76 3.05 18.92
N LEU A 26 -5.08 2.88 20.06
CA LEU A 26 -4.41 3.96 20.78
C LEU A 26 -3.34 4.64 19.92
N ILE A 27 -2.48 3.87 19.24
CA ILE A 27 -1.46 4.42 18.34
C ILE A 27 -2.10 5.23 17.21
N LYS A 28 -3.17 4.71 16.59
CA LYS A 28 -3.89 5.42 15.51
C LYS A 28 -4.52 6.73 15.99
N GLU A 29 -5.08 6.76 17.18
CA GLU A 29 -5.64 8.00 17.77
C GLU A 29 -4.53 9.02 18.02
N LEU A 30 -3.41 8.58 18.59
CA LEU A 30 -2.26 9.41 18.91
C LEU A 30 -1.55 9.95 17.65
N GLU A 31 -1.41 9.15 16.60
CA GLU A 31 -0.83 9.59 15.32
C GLU A 31 -1.73 10.59 14.59
N ASN A 32 -3.03 10.58 14.86
CA ASN A 32 -3.99 11.52 14.27
C ASN A 32 -4.06 12.87 15.00
N ASP A 33 -3.60 12.94 16.23
CA ASP A 33 -3.59 14.13 17.06
C ASP A 33 -2.73 15.26 16.46
N SER A 34 -3.22 16.50 16.56
CA SER A 34 -2.58 17.67 15.95
C SER A 34 -1.25 18.02 16.63
N LEU A 35 -1.19 17.92 17.95
CA LEU A 35 0.03 18.18 18.71
C LEU A 35 1.09 17.13 18.39
N PHE A 36 0.70 15.84 18.32
CA PHE A 36 1.63 14.78 17.95
C PHE A 36 2.23 15.00 16.56
N LYS A 37 1.39 15.37 15.57
CA LYS A 37 1.85 15.72 14.21
C LYS A 37 2.82 16.90 14.22
N GLU A 38 2.57 17.93 15.03
CA GLU A 38 3.46 19.08 15.16
C GLU A 38 4.82 18.67 15.78
N LEU A 39 4.79 17.84 16.81
CA LEU A 39 5.99 17.33 17.48
C LEU A 39 6.87 16.48 16.56
N VAL A 40 6.27 15.72 15.64
CA VAL A 40 6.98 14.90 14.64
C VAL A 40 7.47 15.73 13.46
N SER A 41 6.64 16.61 12.90
CA SER A 41 6.94 17.31 11.64
C SER A 41 7.76 18.57 11.84
N LYS A 42 7.37 19.43 12.79
CA LYS A 42 7.92 20.77 12.98
C LYS A 42 9.04 20.79 14.02
N TRP A 43 8.81 20.17 15.18
CA TRP A 43 9.76 20.21 16.29
C TRP A 43 10.76 19.05 16.28
N LYS A 44 10.47 17.97 15.53
CA LYS A 44 11.32 16.77 15.42
C LYS A 44 11.69 16.15 16.79
N VAL A 45 10.87 16.37 17.80
CA VAL A 45 11.09 15.86 19.17
C VAL A 45 10.73 14.37 19.25
N VAL A 46 9.77 13.96 18.42
CA VAL A 46 9.33 12.57 18.29
C VAL A 46 9.80 12.02 16.95
N GLY A 47 10.45 10.86 16.99
CA GLY A 47 10.90 10.15 15.80
C GLY A 47 10.79 8.65 15.96
N TYR A 48 10.63 7.94 14.84
CA TYR A 48 10.62 6.49 14.83
C TYR A 48 12.03 5.97 15.08
N ARG A 49 12.20 5.19 16.14
CA ARG A 49 13.43 4.45 16.40
C ARG A 49 13.19 2.98 16.09
N LYS A 50 14.01 2.42 15.19
CA LYS A 50 14.08 0.97 15.03
C LYS A 50 14.65 0.37 16.31
N PHE A 51 13.96 -0.63 16.88
CA PHE A 51 14.49 -1.38 18.01
C PHE A 51 15.69 -2.21 17.55
N SER A 52 16.89 -1.76 17.91
CA SER A 52 18.14 -2.49 17.63
C SER A 52 18.11 -3.81 18.42
N GLY A 53 18.15 -4.93 17.71
CA GLY A 53 18.08 -6.28 18.30
C GLY A 53 16.87 -7.08 17.82
N ILE A 54 15.83 -6.41 17.30
CA ILE A 54 14.76 -7.08 16.54
C ILE A 54 15.18 -7.03 15.08
N ARG A 55 15.93 -8.04 14.60
CA ARG A 55 15.97 -8.27 13.16
C ARG A 55 14.55 -8.70 12.79
N ALA A 56 13.85 -7.87 12.02
CA ALA A 56 12.78 -8.42 11.19
C ALA A 56 13.40 -9.62 10.46
N PRO A 57 12.77 -10.80 10.46
CA PRO A 57 13.28 -11.91 9.67
C PRO A 57 13.54 -11.39 8.26
N LEU A 58 14.66 -11.77 7.66
CA LEU A 58 15.01 -11.37 6.29
C LEU A 58 13.89 -11.71 5.28
N THR A 59 12.96 -12.56 5.70
CA THR A 59 11.75 -13.00 5.02
C THR A 59 10.48 -12.43 5.67
N VAL A 60 10.41 -11.12 5.94
CA VAL A 60 9.08 -10.49 5.89
C VAL A 60 8.75 -10.41 4.41
N GLU A 61 8.21 -11.50 3.87
CA GLU A 61 7.49 -11.43 2.60
C GLU A 61 6.44 -10.34 2.79
N LEU A 62 6.61 -9.24 2.07
CA LEU A 62 5.54 -8.29 1.86
C LEU A 62 4.38 -9.13 1.31
N LYS A 63 3.39 -9.43 2.15
CA LYS A 63 2.10 -9.89 1.68
C LYS A 63 1.49 -8.71 0.96
N ASP A 64 1.82 -8.58 -0.32
CA ASP A 64 1.23 -7.63 -1.26
C ASP A 64 -0.30 -7.79 -1.35
N GLY A 65 -0.87 -8.84 -0.74
CA GLY A 65 -2.31 -9.07 -0.60
C GLY A 65 -3.05 -8.21 0.44
N LEU A 66 -2.43 -7.21 1.08
CA LEU A 66 -3.15 -6.29 2.02
C LEU A 66 -3.38 -4.88 1.49
N ILE A 67 -2.93 -4.55 0.27
CA ILE A 67 -3.44 -3.38 -0.44
C ILE A 67 -4.61 -3.85 -1.29
N VAL A 68 -5.77 -4.04 -0.67
CA VAL A 68 -7.04 -4.07 -1.41
C VAL A 68 -7.29 -2.65 -1.89
N SER A 69 -6.60 -2.26 -2.96
CA SER A 69 -7.05 -1.18 -3.82
C SER A 69 -8.13 -1.78 -4.70
N SER A 70 -9.38 -1.44 -4.38
CA SER A 70 -10.60 -2.07 -4.87
C SER A 70 -10.86 -1.93 -6.38
N ASP A 71 -9.92 -1.44 -7.18
CA ASP A 71 -10.08 -1.29 -8.64
C ASP A 71 -8.76 -1.48 -9.41
N THR A 72 -7.78 -2.20 -8.86
CA THR A 72 -6.53 -2.47 -9.60
C THR A 72 -6.70 -3.67 -10.53
N PHE A 73 -6.54 -3.41 -11.83
CA PHE A 73 -6.52 -4.42 -12.87
C PHE A 73 -5.38 -5.42 -12.61
N ASP A 74 -5.72 -6.65 -12.22
CA ASP A 74 -4.75 -7.71 -11.97
C ASP A 74 -4.38 -8.43 -13.27
N LEU A 75 -3.26 -8.00 -13.87
CA LEU A 75 -2.74 -8.59 -15.09
C LEU A 75 -2.36 -10.07 -14.90
N GLN A 76 -1.89 -10.48 -13.71
CA GLN A 76 -1.42 -11.85 -13.49
C GLN A 76 -2.58 -12.84 -13.50
N SER A 77 -3.69 -12.52 -12.82
CA SER A 77 -4.89 -13.38 -12.89
C SER A 77 -5.48 -13.43 -14.30
N LEU A 78 -5.48 -12.32 -15.06
CA LEU A 78 -5.95 -12.32 -16.45
C LEU A 78 -5.11 -13.23 -17.36
N LEU A 79 -3.79 -13.18 -17.24
CA LEU A 79 -2.88 -14.02 -18.02
C LEU A 79 -3.00 -15.50 -17.65
N TYR A 80 -3.25 -15.80 -16.37
CA TYR A 80 -3.49 -17.16 -15.90
C TYR A 80 -4.83 -17.72 -16.40
N GLN A 81 -5.89 -16.91 -16.35
CA GLN A 81 -7.23 -17.32 -16.79
C GLN A 81 -7.33 -17.43 -18.31
N ASN A 82 -6.70 -16.51 -19.05
CA ASN A 82 -6.82 -16.41 -20.50
C ASN A 82 -5.44 -16.16 -21.16
N PRO A 83 -4.59 -17.20 -21.29
CA PRO A 83 -3.26 -17.05 -21.91
C PRO A 83 -3.33 -16.59 -23.38
N LYS A 84 -4.48 -16.79 -24.05
CA LYS A 84 -4.75 -16.32 -25.41
C LYS A 84 -4.89 -14.80 -25.54
N ILE A 85 -4.91 -14.06 -24.42
CA ILE A 85 -5.00 -12.60 -24.41
C ILE A 85 -3.64 -11.91 -24.61
N VAL A 86 -2.53 -12.64 -24.43
CA VAL A 86 -1.16 -12.10 -24.60
C VAL A 86 -0.95 -11.45 -25.97
N PRO A 87 -1.33 -12.08 -27.10
CA PRO A 87 -1.19 -11.46 -28.42
C PRO A 87 -2.03 -10.19 -28.58
N LEU A 88 -3.18 -10.11 -27.90
CA LEU A 88 -4.04 -8.92 -27.92
C LEU A 88 -3.40 -7.78 -27.13
N LEU A 89 -2.89 -8.07 -25.93
CA LEU A 89 -2.16 -7.10 -25.10
C LEU A 89 -0.90 -6.58 -25.82
N GLN A 90 -0.17 -7.46 -26.51
CA GLN A 90 0.98 -7.06 -27.33
C GLN A 90 0.58 -6.13 -28.48
N LYS A 91 -0.53 -6.43 -29.19
CA LYS A 91 -1.06 -5.54 -30.24
C LYS A 91 -1.45 -4.18 -29.69
N ILE A 92 -2.11 -4.14 -28.53
CA ILE A 92 -2.48 -2.89 -27.87
C ILE A 92 -1.22 -2.10 -27.51
N GLY A 93 -0.23 -2.74 -26.88
CA GLY A 93 1.06 -2.12 -26.53
C GLY A 93 1.81 -1.56 -27.74
N GLN A 94 1.80 -2.26 -28.88
CA GLN A 94 2.38 -1.78 -30.14
C GLN A 94 1.63 -0.56 -30.72
N LEU A 95 0.31 -0.49 -30.54
CA LEU A 95 -0.51 0.61 -31.06
C LEU A 95 -0.40 1.89 -30.21
N ILE A 96 -0.37 1.77 -28.88
CA ILE A 96 -0.41 2.93 -27.98
C ILE A 96 0.98 3.34 -27.44
N GLY A 97 1.99 2.48 -27.60
CA GLY A 97 3.35 2.70 -27.10
C GLY A 97 3.52 2.31 -25.62
N GLU A 98 4.76 2.03 -25.24
CA GLU A 98 5.13 1.47 -23.92
C GLU A 98 4.67 2.35 -22.75
N ASP A 99 4.92 3.67 -22.81
CA ASP A 99 4.56 4.61 -21.74
C ASP A 99 3.06 4.66 -21.45
N ARG A 100 2.24 4.59 -22.49
CA ARG A 100 0.78 4.61 -22.37
C ARG A 100 0.24 3.25 -21.96
N PHE A 101 0.84 2.17 -22.46
CA PHE A 101 0.50 0.82 -22.05
C PHE A 101 0.78 0.60 -20.57
N ASN A 102 1.92 1.09 -20.07
CA ASN A 102 2.24 1.04 -18.65
C ASN A 102 1.21 1.82 -17.80
N LYS A 103 0.80 3.01 -18.26
CA LYS A 103 -0.26 3.78 -17.60
C LYS A 103 -1.62 3.07 -17.61
N LEU A 104 -1.96 2.34 -18.67
CA LEU A 104 -3.18 1.53 -18.72
C LEU A 104 -3.18 0.44 -17.64
N LEU A 105 -2.08 -0.33 -17.54
CA LEU A 105 -1.98 -1.43 -16.58
C LEU A 105 -2.08 -0.97 -15.12
N HIS A 106 -1.66 0.27 -14.85
CA HIS A 106 -1.67 0.86 -13.52
C HIS A 106 -2.84 1.84 -13.28
N GLY A 107 -3.89 1.81 -14.13
CA GLY A 107 -5.13 2.57 -13.91
C GLY A 107 -5.06 4.07 -14.23
N GLY A 108 -4.00 4.54 -14.89
CA GLY A 108 -3.82 5.93 -15.30
C GLY A 108 -4.56 6.33 -16.59
N ILE A 109 -5.17 5.38 -17.30
CA ILE A 109 -5.91 5.62 -18.55
C ILE A 109 -7.20 4.79 -18.56
N SER A 110 -8.33 5.39 -18.94
CA SER A 110 -9.61 4.69 -19.02
C SER A 110 -9.66 3.71 -20.20
N VAL A 111 -10.20 2.50 -19.97
CA VAL A 111 -10.39 1.47 -21.01
C VAL A 111 -11.21 2.00 -22.20
N ARG A 112 -12.22 2.84 -21.94
CA ARG A 112 -13.06 3.49 -22.97
C ARG A 112 -12.29 4.42 -23.91
N GLN A 113 -11.15 4.95 -23.48
CA GLN A 113 -10.29 5.76 -24.34
C GLN A 113 -9.51 4.86 -25.30
N ILE A 114 -9.06 3.70 -24.81
CA ILE A 114 -8.29 2.74 -25.60
C ILE A 114 -9.18 1.96 -26.57
N GLU A 115 -10.41 1.61 -26.19
CA GLU A 115 -11.40 1.01 -27.11
C GLU A 115 -11.62 1.87 -28.36
N ARG A 116 -11.68 3.20 -28.17
CA ARG A 116 -11.82 4.17 -29.26
C ARG A 116 -10.57 4.29 -30.11
N GLU A 117 -9.39 4.37 -29.49
CA GLU A 117 -8.12 4.53 -30.19
C GLU A 117 -7.68 3.25 -30.93
N CYS A 118 -7.89 2.08 -30.32
CA CYS A 118 -7.50 0.78 -30.87
C CYS A 118 -8.58 0.15 -31.77
N ARG A 119 -9.74 0.80 -31.97
CA ARG A 119 -10.88 0.30 -32.76
C ARG A 119 -11.26 -1.14 -32.39
N LEU A 120 -11.18 -1.47 -31.11
CA LEU A 120 -11.48 -2.83 -30.64
C LEU A 120 -12.97 -3.06 -30.82
N THR A 121 -13.33 -4.02 -31.67
CA THR A 121 -14.73 -4.42 -31.82
C THR A 121 -15.09 -5.42 -30.71
N PRO A 122 -16.33 -5.40 -30.17
CA PRO A 122 -16.75 -6.27 -29.07
C PRO A 122 -16.76 -7.80 -29.37
N LYS A 123 -16.21 -8.24 -30.51
CA LYS A 123 -16.31 -9.62 -31.02
C LYS A 123 -15.00 -10.42 -30.94
N GLN A 124 -14.08 -10.04 -30.07
CA GLN A 124 -12.89 -10.85 -29.75
C GLN A 124 -12.68 -11.03 -28.24
N THR A 125 -13.77 -11.10 -27.48
CA THR A 125 -13.78 -11.66 -26.13
C THR A 125 -14.32 -13.08 -26.20
N VAL A 126 -13.42 -14.06 -26.25
CA VAL A 126 -13.66 -15.46 -25.85
C VAL A 126 -12.68 -15.77 -24.75
#